data_AF-A0A453E2C7-F1
#
_entry.id   AF-A0A453E2C7-F1
#
_cell.length_a   1.000
_cell.length_b   1.000
_cell.length_c   1.000
_cell.angle_alpha   90.00
_cell.angle_beta   90.00
_cell.angle_gamma   90.00
#
_symmetry.space_group_name_H-M   'P 1'
#
loop_
_entity.id
_entity.type
_entity.pdbx_description
1 polymer ?
#
loop_
_entity_poly.entity_id
_entity_poly.type
_entity_poly.pdbx_seq_one_letter_code
_entity_poly.pdbx_strand_id
1 'polypeptide(L)'
;MCGRSYGACILFMADQLAILQPNKFASRVFTPLVSSLLGGSVECMKLLIEAGANVHAGGFSGATPLLLACSRRGNIGFVKCLLKAGADPNVPDELGRLPIEIAAVQGGKKLVQLLFPVTRCPPNMVAWSVAGIMSHVNSAAYKERVRKGSCKRKAELKLEGNKAYEIKDYDTAILMYNMALKFDDPNDIDASIYANKSLCWLRLGVGDEALSDAQACIRLWPDWGKGYYRQGEAFRFLQDYASAYAAFVKASELDPQNPKIANALRDLLERTKGASVSRCLEEGVQVQGRSQVLSGPCDQTVQGRGSFVQAVGRGQPLSSGQ
;
A
#
# COMPACT_ATOMS: atom_id res chain seq x y z
N MET A 1 17.85 -11.73 -6.35
CA MET A 1 16.88 -12.84 -6.29
C MET A 1 16.47 -13.07 -4.85
N CYS A 2 15.36 -12.50 -4.38
CA CYS A 2 14.63 -12.96 -3.18
C CYS A 2 13.27 -12.25 -3.19
N GLY A 3 12.24 -12.91 -3.71
CA GLY A 3 10.92 -12.30 -3.93
C GLY A 3 9.80 -13.33 -4.10
N ARG A 4 10.05 -14.57 -3.66
CA ARG A 4 9.07 -15.66 -3.64
C ARG A 4 9.20 -16.39 -2.31
N SER A 5 8.39 -16.04 -1.32
CA SER A 5 7.93 -17.00 -0.28
C SER A 5 6.99 -16.44 0.80
N TYR A 6 6.66 -15.14 0.86
CA TYR A 6 5.67 -14.69 1.85
C TYR A 6 4.26 -15.30 1.63
N GLY A 7 3.88 -15.55 0.38
CA GLY A 7 2.58 -16.17 0.05
C GLY A 7 2.49 -17.67 0.31
N ALA A 8 3.61 -18.39 0.22
CA ALA A 8 3.64 -19.85 0.44
C ALA A 8 3.69 -20.20 1.94
N CYS A 9 4.36 -19.37 2.76
CA CYS A 9 4.51 -19.64 4.20
C CYS A 9 3.19 -19.46 4.98
N ILE A 10 2.31 -18.54 4.58
CA ILE A 10 0.99 -18.36 5.21
C ILE A 10 0.04 -19.52 4.88
N LEU A 11 0.15 -20.11 3.68
CA LEU A 11 -0.67 -21.24 3.26
C LEU A 11 -0.23 -22.57 3.92
N PHE A 12 1.08 -22.79 4.09
CA PHE A 12 1.58 -24.07 4.61
C PHE A 12 1.41 -24.26 6.13
N MET A 13 1.44 -23.19 6.93
CA MET A 13 1.24 -23.27 8.38
C MET A 13 -0.25 -23.23 8.80
N ALA A 14 -1.15 -22.92 7.87
CA ALA A 14 -2.59 -22.77 8.13
C ALA A 14 -3.42 -24.04 7.85
N ASP A 15 -2.90 -25.02 7.12
CA ASP A 15 -3.74 -26.10 6.56
C ASP A 15 -4.34 -27.03 7.64
N GLN A 16 -3.60 -27.34 8.72
CA GLN A 16 -4.14 -28.19 9.81
C GLN A 16 -4.93 -27.39 10.86
N LEU A 17 -4.49 -26.18 11.21
CA LEU A 17 -5.09 -25.36 12.27
C LEU A 17 -6.31 -24.53 11.80
N ALA A 18 -6.35 -24.11 10.53
CA ALA A 18 -7.47 -23.34 9.99
C ALA A 18 -8.68 -24.22 9.65
N ILE A 19 -8.49 -25.50 9.28
CA ILE A 19 -9.61 -26.45 9.11
C ILE A 19 -10.29 -26.74 10.46
N LEU A 20 -9.54 -26.80 11.55
CA LEU A 20 -10.07 -27.01 12.90
C LEU A 20 -10.78 -25.76 13.49
N GLN A 21 -10.44 -24.56 13.01
CA GLN A 21 -10.95 -23.27 13.50
C GLN A 21 -11.15 -22.27 12.33
N PRO A 22 -12.07 -22.53 11.39
CA PRO A 22 -12.16 -21.80 10.10
C PRO A 22 -12.56 -20.32 10.23
N ASN A 23 -13.07 -19.94 11.40
CA ASN A 23 -13.50 -18.57 11.72
C ASN A 23 -12.52 -17.83 12.64
N LYS A 24 -11.43 -18.48 13.09
CA LYS A 24 -10.41 -17.83 13.89
C LYS A 24 -9.50 -17.01 12.99
N PHE A 25 -9.37 -15.72 13.29
CA PHE A 25 -8.55 -14.77 12.53
C PHE A 25 -7.11 -15.30 12.32
N ALA A 26 -6.70 -15.46 11.05
CA ALA A 26 -5.37 -15.98 10.68
C ALA A 26 -4.27 -14.94 10.96
N SER A 27 -4.64 -13.67 10.95
CA SER A 27 -3.95 -12.53 11.54
C SER A 27 -5.05 -11.58 12.04
N ARG A 28 -4.73 -10.60 12.90
CA ARG A 28 -5.72 -9.61 13.42
C ARG A 28 -6.56 -8.89 12.34
N VAL A 29 -6.29 -9.11 11.05
CA VAL A 29 -6.85 -8.39 9.90
C VAL A 29 -7.64 -9.27 8.92
N PHE A 30 -7.36 -10.58 8.79
CA PHE A 30 -7.97 -11.43 7.75
C PHE A 30 -8.45 -12.79 8.25
N THR A 31 -9.64 -13.22 7.79
CA THR A 31 -10.15 -14.58 7.99
C THR A 31 -9.41 -15.57 7.09
N PRO A 32 -9.28 -16.85 7.48
CA PRO A 32 -8.70 -17.89 6.61
C PRO A 32 -9.32 -17.92 5.22
N LEU A 33 -10.64 -17.69 5.14
CA LEU A 33 -11.38 -17.60 3.89
C LEU A 33 -10.86 -16.45 3.00
N VAL A 34 -10.65 -15.25 3.55
CA VAL A 34 -10.08 -14.11 2.81
C VAL A 34 -8.62 -14.38 2.42
N SER A 35 -7.83 -15.04 3.27
CA SER A 35 -6.45 -15.42 2.95
C SER A 35 -6.37 -16.35 1.74
N SER A 36 -7.29 -17.30 1.59
CA SER A 36 -7.35 -18.19 0.42
C SER A 36 -7.60 -17.43 -0.90
N LEU A 37 -8.41 -16.36 -0.84
CA LEU A 37 -8.67 -15.46 -1.96
C LEU A 37 -7.42 -14.66 -2.34
N LEU A 38 -6.69 -14.14 -1.34
CA LEU A 38 -5.46 -13.39 -1.55
C LEU A 38 -4.33 -14.29 -2.09
N GLY A 39 -4.27 -15.53 -1.61
CA GLY A 39 -3.34 -16.56 -2.08
C GLY A 39 -3.70 -17.20 -3.42
N GLY A 40 -4.91 -16.97 -3.93
CA GLY A 40 -5.34 -17.42 -5.25
C GLY A 40 -5.73 -18.90 -5.35
N SER A 41 -6.00 -19.58 -4.23
CA SER A 41 -6.43 -20.99 -4.20
C SER A 41 -7.94 -21.14 -4.01
N VAL A 42 -8.66 -21.50 -5.08
CA VAL A 42 -10.11 -21.77 -5.04
C VAL A 42 -10.39 -23.07 -4.28
N GLU A 43 -9.50 -24.04 -4.39
CA GLU A 43 -9.57 -25.34 -3.72
C GLU A 43 -9.49 -25.17 -2.20
N CYS A 44 -8.55 -24.36 -1.70
CA CYS A 44 -8.49 -24.02 -0.28
C CYS A 44 -9.77 -23.31 0.18
N MET A 45 -10.34 -22.42 -0.64
CA MET A 45 -11.60 -21.75 -0.29
C MET A 45 -12.76 -22.75 -0.12
N LYS A 46 -12.88 -23.74 -1.02
CA LYS A 46 -13.91 -24.78 -0.93
C LYS A 46 -13.77 -25.58 0.37
N LEU A 47 -12.56 -26.04 0.68
CA LEU A 47 -12.29 -26.81 1.90
C LEU A 47 -12.64 -26.01 3.17
N LEU A 48 -12.31 -24.71 3.20
CA LEU A 48 -12.65 -23.85 4.34
C LEU A 48 -14.17 -23.66 4.48
N ILE A 49 -14.89 -23.52 3.37
CA ILE A 49 -16.37 -23.44 3.38
C ILE A 49 -16.98 -24.76 3.86
N GLU A 50 -16.48 -25.90 3.39
CA GLU A 50 -16.89 -27.23 3.84
C GLU A 50 -16.61 -27.44 5.34
N ALA A 51 -15.53 -26.86 5.86
CA ALA A 51 -15.22 -26.85 7.28
C ALA A 51 -16.09 -25.89 8.12
N GLY A 52 -16.96 -25.07 7.51
CA GLY A 52 -17.85 -24.15 8.20
C GLY A 52 -17.34 -22.70 8.32
N ALA A 53 -16.47 -22.26 7.40
CA ALA A 53 -16.08 -20.86 7.32
C ALA A 53 -17.30 -19.95 7.04
N ASN A 54 -17.39 -18.85 7.78
CA ASN A 54 -18.43 -17.85 7.61
C ASN A 54 -18.18 -17.04 6.33
N VAL A 55 -19.04 -17.26 5.32
CA VAL A 55 -18.97 -16.61 4.00
C VAL A 55 -19.30 -15.12 4.01
N HIS A 56 -19.87 -14.61 5.10
CA HIS A 56 -20.17 -13.19 5.30
C HIS A 56 -19.11 -12.49 6.15
N ALA A 57 -18.27 -13.24 6.89
CA ALA A 57 -17.21 -12.67 7.72
C ALA A 57 -16.06 -12.15 6.85
N GLY A 58 -16.12 -10.85 6.58
CA GLY A 58 -15.08 -10.09 5.90
C GLY A 58 -13.86 -9.79 6.77
N GLY A 59 -12.86 -9.15 6.15
CA GLY A 59 -11.76 -8.54 6.89
C GLY A 59 -12.19 -7.24 7.60
N PHE A 60 -11.23 -6.57 8.24
CA PHE A 60 -11.46 -5.41 9.12
C PHE A 60 -12.15 -4.19 8.48
N SER A 61 -12.28 -4.11 7.14
CA SER A 61 -12.91 -2.96 6.44
C SER A 61 -14.36 -3.21 6.03
N GLY A 62 -15.12 -4.00 6.79
CA GLY A 62 -16.52 -4.34 6.50
C GLY A 62 -16.76 -5.05 5.15
N ALA A 63 -15.70 -5.37 4.40
CA ALA A 63 -15.77 -5.87 3.05
C ALA A 63 -15.99 -7.39 3.10
N THR A 64 -17.15 -7.82 2.61
CA THR A 64 -17.48 -9.25 2.51
C THR A 64 -16.48 -9.97 1.60
N PRO A 65 -16.26 -11.29 1.82
CA PRO A 65 -15.46 -12.10 0.91
C PRO A 65 -15.88 -11.97 -0.57
N LEU A 66 -17.19 -11.79 -0.83
CA LEU A 66 -17.72 -11.58 -2.17
C LEU A 66 -17.31 -10.24 -2.79
N LEU A 67 -17.36 -9.14 -2.02
CA LEU A 67 -16.86 -7.83 -2.46
C LEU A 67 -15.37 -7.90 -2.84
N LEU A 68 -14.56 -8.55 -1.99
CA LEU A 68 -13.13 -8.75 -2.25
C LEU A 68 -12.90 -9.59 -3.50
N ALA A 69 -13.68 -10.66 -3.71
CA ALA A 69 -13.57 -11.49 -4.90
C ALA A 69 -13.90 -10.70 -6.18
N CYS A 70 -14.90 -9.81 -6.13
CA CYS A 70 -15.28 -8.94 -7.25
C CYS A 70 -14.28 -7.83 -7.55
N SER A 71 -13.42 -7.48 -6.58
CA SER A 71 -12.42 -6.40 -6.72
C SER A 71 -11.25 -6.74 -7.66
N ARG A 72 -11.11 -7.99 -8.10
CA ARG A 72 -10.04 -8.44 -9.02
C ARG A 72 -10.61 -9.09 -10.26
N ARG A 73 -10.01 -8.79 -11.42
CA ARG A 73 -10.32 -9.45 -12.70
C ARG A 73 -10.02 -10.96 -12.60
N GLY A 74 -10.88 -11.78 -13.18
CA GLY A 74 -10.62 -13.23 -13.35
C GLY A 74 -11.03 -14.12 -12.18
N ASN A 75 -11.50 -13.57 -11.05
CA ASN A 75 -11.92 -14.32 -9.85
C ASN A 75 -13.28 -15.03 -9.99
N ILE A 76 -13.60 -15.57 -11.18
CA ILE A 76 -14.86 -16.25 -11.47
C ILE A 76 -15.07 -17.47 -10.57
N GLY A 77 -14.01 -18.26 -10.35
CA GLY A 77 -14.08 -19.48 -9.52
C GLY A 77 -14.45 -19.16 -8.07
N PHE A 78 -13.82 -18.14 -7.50
CA PHE A 78 -14.11 -17.65 -6.15
C PHE A 78 -15.54 -17.13 -6.02
N VAL A 79 -15.98 -16.27 -6.94
CA VAL A 79 -17.35 -15.72 -6.91
C VAL A 79 -18.40 -16.83 -7.02
N LYS A 80 -18.20 -17.81 -7.91
CA LYS A 80 -19.08 -18.99 -7.99
C LYS A 80 -19.12 -19.78 -6.69
N CYS A 81 -17.96 -19.98 -6.05
CA CYS A 81 -17.85 -20.70 -4.78
C CYS A 81 -18.62 -19.99 -3.66
N LEU A 82 -18.41 -18.68 -3.51
CA LEU A 82 -19.05 -17.86 -2.49
C LEU A 82 -20.57 -17.77 -2.69
N LEU A 83 -21.05 -17.58 -3.93
CA LEU A 83 -22.49 -17.57 -4.23
C LEU A 83 -23.15 -18.91 -3.93
N LYS A 84 -22.51 -20.03 -4.28
CA LYS A 84 -23.01 -21.37 -3.95
C LYS A 84 -23.09 -21.60 -2.44
N ALA A 85 -22.19 -20.99 -1.68
CA ALA A 85 -22.13 -21.07 -0.24
C ALA A 85 -23.04 -20.05 0.47
N GLY A 86 -23.88 -19.31 -0.26
CA GLY A 86 -24.89 -18.41 0.31
C GLY A 86 -24.44 -16.97 0.53
N ALA A 87 -23.31 -16.54 -0.02
CA ALA A 87 -22.89 -15.14 0.06
C ALA A 87 -23.94 -14.21 -0.61
N ASP A 88 -24.39 -13.19 0.11
CA ASP A 88 -25.40 -12.24 -0.39
C ASP A 88 -24.77 -11.25 -1.39
N PRO A 89 -25.19 -11.25 -2.67
CA PRO A 89 -24.69 -10.34 -3.70
C PRO A 89 -25.21 -8.90 -3.59
N ASN A 90 -26.04 -8.60 -2.59
CA ASN A 90 -26.66 -7.28 -2.40
C ASN A 90 -26.06 -6.48 -1.23
N VAL A 91 -25.04 -7.01 -0.54
CA VAL A 91 -24.36 -6.29 0.54
C VAL A 91 -23.35 -5.30 -0.08
N PRO A 92 -23.55 -3.97 0.10
CA PRO A 92 -22.64 -2.98 -0.46
C PRO A 92 -21.34 -2.84 0.35
N ASP A 93 -20.32 -2.25 -0.27
CA ASP A 93 -19.11 -1.82 0.44
C ASP A 93 -19.32 -0.51 1.23
N GLU A 94 -18.26 -0.04 1.90
CA GLU A 94 -18.27 1.21 2.68
C GLU A 94 -18.61 2.48 1.84
N LEU A 95 -18.55 2.39 0.51
CA LEU A 95 -18.90 3.48 -0.41
C LEU A 95 -20.31 3.31 -0.99
N GLY A 96 -21.08 2.31 -0.53
CA GLY A 96 -22.40 2.02 -1.06
C GLY A 96 -22.36 1.43 -2.48
N ARG A 97 -21.28 0.74 -2.86
CA ARG A 97 -21.17 0.05 -4.15
C ARG A 97 -21.51 -1.42 -3.99
N LEU A 98 -22.33 -1.94 -4.91
CA LEU A 98 -22.68 -3.36 -4.92
C LEU A 98 -21.56 -4.23 -5.53
N PRO A 99 -21.47 -5.52 -5.17
CA PRO A 99 -20.55 -6.47 -5.80
C PRO A 99 -20.59 -6.44 -7.34
N ILE A 100 -21.78 -6.32 -7.93
CA ILE A 100 -21.95 -6.22 -9.39
C ILE A 100 -21.36 -4.93 -9.99
N GLU A 101 -21.43 -3.81 -9.26
CA GLU A 101 -20.84 -2.54 -9.68
C GLU A 101 -19.33 -2.59 -9.57
N ILE A 102 -18.78 -3.18 -8.51
CA ILE A 102 -17.34 -3.40 -8.35
C ILE A 102 -16.81 -4.27 -9.48
N ALA A 103 -17.49 -5.38 -9.79
CA ALA A 103 -17.14 -6.24 -10.92
C ALA A 103 -17.17 -5.48 -12.27
N ALA A 104 -18.13 -4.58 -12.46
CA ALA A 104 -18.25 -3.75 -13.65
C ALA A 104 -17.11 -2.71 -13.75
N VAL A 105 -16.75 -2.04 -12.64
CA VAL A 105 -15.59 -1.11 -12.56
C VAL A 105 -14.30 -1.83 -12.95
N GLN A 106 -14.13 -3.08 -12.52
CA GLN A 106 -12.98 -3.89 -12.91
C GLN A 106 -13.03 -4.37 -14.36
N GLY A 107 -14.04 -4.04 -15.16
CA GLY A 107 -14.16 -4.49 -16.55
C GLY A 107 -14.50 -5.97 -16.69
N GLY A 108 -14.95 -6.61 -15.61
CA GLY A 108 -15.25 -8.04 -15.56
C GLY A 108 -16.61 -8.38 -16.16
N LYS A 109 -16.83 -8.22 -17.47
CA LYS A 109 -18.13 -8.52 -18.12
C LYS A 109 -18.68 -9.91 -17.74
N LYS A 110 -17.81 -10.93 -17.67
CA LYS A 110 -18.16 -12.28 -17.24
C LYS A 110 -18.63 -12.34 -15.76
N LEU A 111 -18.01 -11.56 -14.88
CA LEU A 111 -18.45 -11.43 -13.48
C LEU A 111 -19.79 -10.71 -13.37
N VAL A 112 -19.99 -9.64 -14.15
CA VAL A 112 -21.28 -8.93 -14.19
C VAL A 112 -22.39 -9.87 -14.66
N GLN A 113 -22.16 -10.66 -15.72
CA GLN A 113 -23.12 -11.67 -16.19
C GLN A 113 -23.43 -12.75 -15.14
N LEU A 114 -22.43 -13.13 -14.35
CA LEU A 114 -22.61 -14.12 -13.27
C LEU A 114 -23.43 -13.55 -12.11
N LEU A 115 -23.22 -12.28 -11.76
CA LEU A 115 -23.90 -11.62 -10.63
C LEU A 115 -25.29 -11.10 -11.00
N PHE A 116 -25.52 -10.74 -12.27
CA PHE A 116 -26.78 -10.17 -12.75
C PHE A 116 -28.04 -10.96 -12.35
N PRO A 117 -28.13 -12.29 -12.53
CA PRO A 117 -29.34 -13.03 -12.17
C PRO A 117 -29.57 -13.16 -10.67
N VAL A 118 -28.55 -12.95 -9.83
CA VAL A 118 -28.62 -13.09 -8.37
C VAL A 118 -28.68 -11.75 -7.64
N THR A 119 -28.49 -10.64 -8.36
CA THR A 119 -28.49 -9.28 -7.78
C THR A 119 -29.84 -8.61 -7.99
N ARG A 120 -30.38 -8.00 -6.94
CA ARG A 120 -31.62 -7.22 -7.02
C ARG A 120 -31.34 -5.90 -7.74
N CYS A 121 -32.27 -5.49 -8.61
CA CYS A 121 -32.17 -4.19 -9.28
C CYS A 121 -32.20 -3.06 -8.24
N PRO A 122 -31.18 -2.18 -8.17
CA PRO A 122 -31.21 -1.02 -7.29
C PRO A 122 -32.31 -0.05 -7.73
N PRO A 123 -33.00 0.62 -6.78
CA PRO A 123 -34.14 1.50 -7.09
C PRO A 123 -33.80 2.68 -8.02
N ASN A 124 -32.53 3.06 -8.12
CA ASN A 124 -32.06 4.20 -8.89
C ASN A 124 -31.47 3.82 -10.28
N MET A 125 -31.62 2.57 -10.73
CA MET A 125 -31.09 2.10 -12.03
C MET A 125 -32.15 2.11 -13.12
N VAL A 126 -32.01 3.02 -14.09
CA VAL A 126 -32.96 3.19 -15.22
C VAL A 126 -32.77 2.14 -16.32
N ALA A 127 -31.54 1.65 -16.52
CA ALA A 127 -31.22 0.67 -17.56
C ALA A 127 -30.64 -0.62 -16.94
N TRP A 128 -31.50 -1.45 -16.35
CA TRP A 128 -31.10 -2.72 -15.73
C TRP A 128 -30.76 -3.79 -16.79
N SER A 129 -29.53 -3.72 -17.28
CA SER A 129 -28.93 -4.71 -18.17
C SER A 129 -27.43 -4.75 -17.93
N VAL A 130 -26.75 -5.81 -18.38
CA VAL A 130 -25.28 -5.89 -18.31
C VAL A 130 -24.64 -4.67 -18.97
N ALA A 131 -25.14 -4.25 -20.15
CA ALA A 131 -24.64 -3.06 -20.83
C ALA A 131 -24.93 -1.76 -20.06
N GLY A 132 -26.13 -1.64 -19.48
CA GLY A 132 -26.54 -0.49 -18.69
C GLY A 132 -25.72 -0.32 -17.41
N ILE A 133 -25.44 -1.42 -16.69
CA ILE A 133 -24.56 -1.41 -15.51
C ILE A 133 -23.14 -0.98 -15.90
N MET A 134 -22.60 -1.54 -16.99
CA MET A 134 -21.28 -1.17 -17.49
C MET A 134 -21.21 0.30 -17.92
N SER A 135 -22.27 0.84 -18.51
CA SER A 135 -22.38 2.27 -18.84
C SER A 135 -22.47 3.14 -17.58
N HIS A 136 -23.30 2.71 -16.62
CA HIS A 136 -23.52 3.43 -15.36
C HIS A 136 -22.22 3.64 -14.58
N VAL A 137 -21.41 2.60 -14.37
CA VAL A 137 -20.15 2.72 -13.62
C VAL A 137 -19.09 3.57 -14.34
N ASN A 138 -19.24 3.75 -15.66
CA ASN A 138 -18.37 4.60 -16.45
C ASN A 138 -18.83 6.05 -16.53
N SER A 139 -20.07 6.34 -16.11
CA SER A 139 -20.63 7.69 -16.10
C SER A 139 -19.86 8.64 -15.19
N ALA A 140 -19.80 9.92 -15.58
CA ALA A 140 -19.18 10.96 -14.76
C ALA A 140 -19.85 11.09 -13.39
N ALA A 141 -21.18 10.97 -13.34
CA ALA A 141 -21.95 11.02 -12.10
C ALA A 141 -21.57 9.91 -11.11
N TYR A 142 -21.42 8.66 -11.59
CA TYR A 142 -20.99 7.55 -10.74
C TYR A 142 -19.57 7.76 -10.21
N LYS A 143 -18.63 8.11 -11.10
CA LYS A 143 -17.23 8.36 -10.73
C LYS A 143 -17.12 9.47 -9.69
N GLU A 144 -17.85 10.57 -9.89
CA GLU A 144 -17.85 11.69 -8.96
C GLU A 144 -18.48 11.32 -7.60
N ARG A 145 -19.57 10.54 -7.59
CA ARG A 145 -20.15 10.01 -6.35
C ARG A 145 -19.13 9.18 -5.57
N VAL A 146 -18.46 8.24 -6.24
CA VAL A 146 -17.47 7.36 -5.61
C VAL A 146 -16.26 8.15 -5.11
N ARG A 147 -15.79 9.14 -5.88
CA ARG A 147 -14.70 10.04 -5.47
C ARG A 147 -15.07 10.81 -4.21
N LYS A 148 -16.22 11.50 -4.19
CA LYS A 148 -16.71 12.22 -3.00
C LYS A 148 -16.87 11.30 -1.79
N GLY A 149 -17.42 10.11 -1.99
CA GLY A 149 -17.55 9.09 -0.94
C GLY A 149 -16.20 8.67 -0.38
N SER A 150 -15.21 8.44 -1.25
CA SER A 150 -13.84 8.06 -0.86
C SER A 150 -13.16 9.16 -0.07
N CYS A 151 -13.22 10.43 -0.53
CA CYS A 151 -12.67 11.57 0.19
C CYS A 151 -13.31 11.74 1.58
N LYS A 152 -14.64 11.62 1.66
CA LYS A 152 -15.37 11.70 2.93
C LYS A 152 -14.94 10.59 3.88
N ARG A 153 -14.91 9.34 3.41
CA ARG A 153 -14.55 8.17 4.23
C ARG A 153 -13.11 8.22 4.71
N LYS A 154 -12.18 8.64 3.85
CA LYS A 154 -10.78 8.92 4.21
C LYS A 154 -10.68 9.90 5.37
N ALA A 155 -11.42 11.01 5.30
CA ALA A 155 -11.42 12.04 6.33
C ALA A 155 -12.00 11.52 7.67
N GLU A 156 -13.09 10.74 7.63
CA GLU A 156 -13.68 10.10 8.81
C GLU A 156 -12.69 9.14 9.48
N LEU A 157 -12.06 8.24 8.72
CA LEU A 157 -11.07 7.29 9.24
C LEU A 157 -9.84 8.00 9.81
N LYS A 158 -9.36 9.05 9.16
CA LYS A 158 -8.26 9.87 9.69
C LYS A 158 -8.65 10.54 11.01
N LEU A 159 -9.89 11.03 11.12
CA LEU A 159 -10.41 11.63 12.36
C LEU A 159 -10.53 10.59 13.47
N GLU A 160 -11.04 9.40 13.18
CA GLU A 160 -11.09 8.26 14.12
C GLU A 160 -9.69 7.89 14.60
N GLY A 161 -8.70 7.84 13.69
CA GLY A 161 -7.30 7.62 14.05
C GLY A 161 -6.73 8.69 14.98
N ASN A 162 -7.07 9.97 14.75
CA ASN A 162 -6.67 11.06 15.63
C ASN A 162 -7.30 10.93 17.03
N LYS A 163 -8.58 10.57 17.12
CA LYS A 163 -9.27 10.33 18.40
C LYS A 163 -8.64 9.16 19.16
N ALA A 164 -8.31 8.06 18.46
CA ALA A 164 -7.62 6.92 19.04
C ALA A 164 -6.23 7.31 19.58
N TYR A 165 -5.50 8.14 18.85
CA TYR A 165 -4.22 8.67 19.30
C TYR A 165 -4.35 9.49 20.60
N GLU A 166 -5.37 10.33 20.72
CA GLU A 166 -5.62 11.16 21.91
C GLU A 166 -5.84 10.33 23.19
N ILE A 167 -6.53 9.19 23.06
CA ILE A 167 -6.72 8.24 24.17
C ILE A 167 -5.55 7.26 24.35
N LYS A 168 -4.45 7.45 23.62
CA LYS A 168 -3.23 6.62 23.63
C LYS A 168 -3.42 5.19 23.13
N ASP A 169 -4.49 4.93 22.36
CA ASP A 169 -4.66 3.67 21.64
C ASP A 169 -3.98 3.76 20.26
N TYR A 170 -2.66 3.58 20.28
CA TYR A 170 -1.81 3.76 19.09
C TYR A 170 -2.01 2.65 18.05
N ASP A 171 -2.32 1.43 18.48
CA ASP A 171 -2.62 0.31 17.57
C ASP A 171 -3.87 0.62 16.73
N THR A 172 -4.96 1.04 17.39
CA THR A 172 -6.18 1.45 16.69
C THR A 172 -5.92 2.68 15.81
N ALA A 173 -5.14 3.66 16.28
CA ALA A 173 -4.80 4.83 15.48
C ALA A 173 -4.10 4.45 14.16
N ILE A 174 -3.06 3.59 14.23
CA ILE A 174 -2.34 3.09 13.06
C ILE A 174 -3.27 2.33 12.11
N LEU A 175 -4.17 1.51 12.66
CA LEU A 175 -5.13 0.76 11.89
C LEU A 175 -6.09 1.67 11.12
N MET A 176 -6.66 2.69 11.77
CA MET A 176 -7.52 3.68 11.13
C MET A 176 -6.78 4.46 10.04
N TYR A 177 -5.53 4.86 10.29
CA TYR A 177 -4.70 5.52 9.29
C TYR A 177 -4.42 4.63 8.07
N ASN A 178 -4.10 3.35 8.29
CA ASN A 178 -3.93 2.39 7.19
C ASN A 178 -5.22 2.18 6.39
N MET A 179 -6.38 2.22 7.05
CA MET A 179 -7.66 2.18 6.35
C MET A 179 -7.92 3.44 5.54
N ALA A 180 -7.60 4.62 6.09
CA ALA A 180 -7.75 5.89 5.38
C ALA A 180 -6.93 5.92 4.08
N LEU A 181 -5.69 5.42 4.11
CA LEU A 181 -4.81 5.34 2.95
C LEU A 181 -5.36 4.46 1.81
N LYS A 182 -6.30 3.53 2.08
CA LYS A 182 -6.95 2.74 1.02
C LYS A 182 -7.84 3.58 0.10
N PHE A 183 -8.22 4.77 0.55
CA PHE A 183 -9.07 5.71 -0.18
C PHE A 183 -8.26 6.91 -0.73
N ASP A 184 -6.93 6.87 -0.67
CA ASP A 184 -6.09 7.92 -1.24
C ASP A 184 -6.24 7.97 -2.76
N ASP A 185 -6.40 9.19 -3.27
CA ASP A 185 -6.29 9.45 -4.69
C ASP A 185 -4.79 9.47 -5.05
N PRO A 186 -4.34 8.69 -6.04
CA PRO A 186 -2.95 8.74 -6.49
C PRO A 186 -2.47 10.14 -6.90
N ASN A 187 -3.39 11.04 -7.26
CA ASN A 187 -3.10 12.42 -7.63
C ASN A 187 -3.16 13.39 -6.44
N ASP A 188 -3.68 12.96 -5.28
CA ASP A 188 -3.85 13.76 -4.07
C ASP A 188 -3.63 12.90 -2.82
N ILE A 189 -2.37 12.48 -2.65
CA ILE A 189 -1.92 11.63 -1.54
C ILE A 189 -1.75 12.50 -0.29
N ASP A 190 -2.31 12.06 0.84
CA ASP A 190 -2.22 12.80 2.10
C ASP A 190 -1.03 12.31 2.92
N ALA A 191 0.14 12.95 2.72
CA ALA A 191 1.37 12.57 3.41
C ALA A 191 1.28 12.75 4.95
N SER A 192 0.34 13.57 5.44
CA SER A 192 0.17 13.77 6.88
C SER A 192 -0.26 12.51 7.64
N ILE A 193 -0.91 11.56 6.96
CA ILE A 193 -1.26 10.27 7.54
C ILE A 193 0.00 9.48 7.89
N TYR A 194 1.01 9.47 7.01
CA TYR A 194 2.30 8.82 7.27
C TYR A 194 3.04 9.48 8.44
N ALA A 195 3.04 10.81 8.52
CA ALA A 195 3.63 11.52 9.65
C ALA A 195 2.93 11.22 10.99
N ASN A 196 1.62 10.95 10.98
CA ASN A 196 0.87 10.56 12.16
C ASN A 196 1.13 9.10 12.54
N LYS A 197 1.20 8.18 11.57
CA LYS A 197 1.59 6.78 11.81
C LYS A 197 2.99 6.66 12.38
N SER A 198 3.96 7.38 11.80
CA SER A 198 5.33 7.45 12.30
C SER A 198 5.38 7.84 13.78
N LEU A 199 4.59 8.85 14.17
CA LEU A 199 4.45 9.22 15.58
C LEU A 199 3.87 8.10 16.45
N CYS A 200 2.84 7.40 15.97
CA CYS A 200 2.24 6.28 16.71
C CYS A 200 3.27 5.16 16.96
N TRP A 201 4.05 4.80 15.94
CA TRP A 201 5.11 3.80 16.07
C TRP A 201 6.18 4.21 17.08
N LEU A 202 6.59 5.48 17.10
CA LEU A 202 7.49 5.99 18.15
C LEU A 202 6.91 5.85 19.54
N ARG A 203 5.59 6.07 19.70
CA ARG A 203 4.91 5.87 21.00
C ARG A 203 4.82 4.41 21.42
N LEU A 204 4.78 3.50 20.46
CA LEU A 204 4.85 2.05 20.67
C LEU A 204 6.29 1.54 20.87
N GLY A 205 7.30 2.38 20.69
CA GLY A 205 8.70 2.00 20.81
C GLY A 205 9.25 1.23 19.60
N VAL A 206 8.60 1.36 18.44
CA VAL A 206 8.92 0.66 17.21
C VAL A 206 9.59 1.64 16.24
N GLY A 207 10.93 1.70 16.26
CA GLY A 207 11.71 2.74 15.58
C GLY A 207 11.81 2.58 14.06
N ASP A 208 11.98 1.36 13.55
CA ASP A 208 12.19 1.11 12.12
C ASP A 208 10.94 1.45 11.29
N GLU A 209 9.77 1.05 11.78
CA GLU A 209 8.47 1.38 11.19
C GLU A 209 8.20 2.88 11.25
N ALA A 210 8.57 3.53 12.35
CA ALA A 210 8.48 4.98 12.47
C ALA A 210 9.34 5.70 11.43
N LEU A 211 10.56 5.22 11.20
CA LEU A 211 11.49 5.75 10.21
C LEU A 211 10.96 5.54 8.79
N SER A 212 10.47 4.34 8.49
CA SER A 212 9.89 3.97 7.19
C SER A 212 8.71 4.88 6.83
N ASP A 213 7.76 5.08 7.75
CA ASP A 213 6.62 5.98 7.54
C ASP A 213 7.06 7.45 7.43
N ALA A 214 8.06 7.90 8.19
CA ALA A 214 8.60 9.25 8.07
C ALA A 214 9.26 9.50 6.69
N GLN A 215 10.03 8.53 6.19
CA GLN A 215 10.63 8.62 4.86
C GLN A 215 9.58 8.57 3.76
N ALA A 216 8.51 7.77 3.92
CA ALA A 216 7.38 7.79 3.00
C ALA A 216 6.70 9.16 2.95
N CYS A 217 6.51 9.80 4.10
CA CYS A 217 6.00 11.17 4.18
C CYS A 217 6.88 12.16 3.39
N ILE A 218 8.21 12.09 3.53
CA ILE A 218 9.15 12.98 2.83
C ILE A 218 9.14 12.74 1.32
N ARG A 219 9.07 11.46 0.88
CA ARG A 219 8.98 11.14 -0.56
C ARG A 219 7.73 11.75 -1.21
N LEU A 220 6.64 11.84 -0.45
CA LEU A 220 5.38 12.40 -0.92
C LEU A 220 5.39 13.93 -0.87
N TRP A 221 5.78 14.53 0.25
CA TRP A 221 5.88 15.98 0.44
C TRP A 221 7.30 16.38 0.90
N PRO A 222 8.25 16.55 -0.04
CA PRO A 222 9.66 16.82 0.28
C PRO A 222 9.92 18.22 0.82
N ASP A 223 8.98 19.14 0.67
CA ASP A 223 9.07 20.51 1.17
C ASP A 223 8.36 20.69 2.52
N TRP A 224 7.83 19.61 3.11
CA TRP A 224 7.11 19.65 4.36
C TRP A 224 8.01 19.31 5.55
N GLY A 225 8.46 20.34 6.28
CA GLY A 225 9.41 20.20 7.41
C GLY A 225 9.00 19.16 8.48
N LYS A 226 7.69 18.93 8.68
CA LYS A 226 7.20 17.92 9.64
C LYS A 226 7.64 16.49 9.29
N GLY A 227 7.81 16.17 8.00
CA GLY A 227 8.31 14.86 7.56
C GLY A 227 9.73 14.61 8.06
N TYR A 228 10.64 15.56 7.84
CA TYR A 228 12.02 15.48 8.34
C TYR A 228 12.10 15.52 9.86
N TYR A 229 11.23 16.29 10.52
CA TYR A 229 11.14 16.24 11.98
C TYR A 229 10.79 14.82 12.49
N ARG A 230 9.82 14.15 11.86
CA ARG A 230 9.48 12.75 12.22
C ARG A 230 10.64 11.80 11.95
N GLN A 231 11.36 11.98 10.85
CA GLN A 231 12.54 11.19 10.52
C GLN A 231 13.65 11.37 11.55
N GLY A 232 13.93 12.62 11.96
CA GLY A 232 14.91 12.93 13.00
C GLY A 232 14.55 12.30 14.35
N GLU A 233 13.27 12.35 14.74
CA GLU A 233 12.79 11.67 15.96
C GLU A 233 12.99 10.15 15.89
N ALA A 234 12.77 9.53 14.72
CA ALA A 234 12.98 8.11 14.54
C ALA A 234 14.46 7.71 14.60
N PHE A 235 15.34 8.43 13.92
CA PHE A 235 16.79 8.21 14.05
C PHE A 235 17.28 8.41 15.48
N ARG A 236 16.78 9.44 16.16
CA ARG A 236 17.10 9.70 17.57
C ARG A 236 16.67 8.55 18.48
N PHE A 237 15.50 7.97 18.23
CA PHE A 237 15.01 6.79 18.94
C PHE A 237 15.89 5.56 18.68
N LEU A 238 16.34 5.37 17.43
CA LEU A 238 17.28 4.32 17.02
C LEU A 238 18.74 4.59 17.43
N GLN A 239 19.01 5.69 18.13
CA GLN A 239 20.35 6.13 18.58
C GLN A 239 21.33 6.46 17.44
N ASP A 240 20.83 6.65 16.21
CA ASP A 240 21.60 7.22 15.11
C ASP A 240 21.52 8.76 15.18
N TYR A 241 22.34 9.34 16.06
CA TYR A 241 22.33 10.77 16.32
C TYR A 241 22.85 11.62 15.15
N ALA A 242 23.72 11.05 14.29
CA ALA A 242 24.26 11.74 13.13
C ALA A 242 23.16 11.96 12.08
N SER A 243 22.44 10.90 11.71
CA SER A 243 21.30 10.99 10.80
C SER A 243 20.15 11.82 11.40
N ALA A 244 19.92 11.72 12.72
CA ALA A 244 18.93 12.53 13.41
C ALA A 244 19.23 14.03 13.28
N TYR A 245 20.48 14.43 13.52
CA TYR A 245 20.91 15.83 13.40
C TYR A 245 20.69 16.35 11.97
N ALA A 246 21.12 15.60 10.95
CA ALA A 246 20.93 15.99 9.55
C ALA A 246 19.44 16.18 9.19
N ALA A 247 18.57 15.26 9.64
CA ALA A 247 17.14 15.38 9.42
C ALA A 247 16.53 16.60 10.13
N PHE A 248 16.92 16.89 11.38
CA PHE A 248 16.42 18.06 12.09
C PHE A 248 16.92 19.39 11.52
N VAL A 249 18.15 19.45 11.03
CA VAL A 249 18.66 20.63 10.30
C VAL A 249 17.80 20.88 9.08
N LYS A 250 17.55 19.86 8.25
CA LYS A 250 16.66 19.98 7.09
C LYS A 250 15.24 20.40 7.48
N ALA A 251 14.72 19.87 8.58
CA ALA A 251 13.42 20.27 9.12
C ALA A 251 13.40 21.75 9.53
N SER A 252 14.49 22.25 10.13
CA SER A 252 14.63 23.64 10.56
C SER A 252 14.81 24.61 9.40
N GLU A 253 15.41 24.18 8.28
CA GLU A 253 15.48 24.99 7.06
C GLU A 253 14.08 25.22 6.48
N LEU A 254 13.22 24.20 6.53
CA LEU A 254 11.86 24.24 5.96
C LEU A 254 10.84 24.90 6.89
N ASP A 255 11.02 24.79 8.21
CA ASP A 255 10.13 25.39 9.22
C ASP A 255 10.94 26.00 10.39
N PRO A 256 11.62 27.15 10.17
CA PRO A 256 12.54 27.74 11.14
C PRO A 256 11.86 28.23 12.43
N GLN A 257 10.56 28.51 12.38
CA GLN A 257 9.80 29.04 13.51
C GLN A 257 9.26 27.95 14.43
N ASN A 258 9.53 26.68 14.14
CA ASN A 258 9.01 25.57 14.92
C ASN A 258 9.84 25.31 16.19
N PRO A 259 9.31 25.61 17.39
CA PRO A 259 10.08 25.47 18.62
C PRO A 259 10.44 24.01 18.92
N LYS A 260 9.67 23.04 18.41
CA LYS A 260 9.95 21.61 18.63
C LYS A 260 11.22 21.17 17.90
N ILE A 261 11.46 21.70 16.70
CA ILE A 261 12.65 21.38 15.91
C ILE A 261 13.88 22.03 16.55
N ALA A 262 13.77 23.32 16.91
CA ALA A 262 14.85 24.05 17.56
C ALA A 262 15.29 23.41 18.89
N ASN A 263 14.33 22.99 19.72
CA ASN A 263 14.63 22.29 20.98
C ASN A 263 15.27 20.91 20.74
N ALA A 264 14.77 20.13 19.77
CA ALA A 264 15.35 18.82 19.44
C ALA A 264 16.82 18.93 18.98
N LEU A 265 17.14 19.96 18.18
CA LEU A 265 18.52 20.27 17.78
C LEU A 265 19.40 20.65 18.98
N ARG A 266 18.90 21.51 19.88
CA ARG A 266 19.63 21.91 21.08
C ARG A 266 19.95 20.71 21.96
N ASP A 267 18.97 19.86 22.23
CA ASP A 267 19.12 18.65 23.04
C ASP A 267 20.20 17.70 22.48
N LEU A 268 20.25 17.54 21.15
CA LEU A 268 21.28 16.74 20.48
C LEU A 268 22.68 17.36 20.61
N LEU A 269 22.78 18.68 20.45
CA LEU A 269 24.05 19.40 20.59
C LEU A 269 24.59 19.34 22.02
N GLU A 270 23.73 19.40 23.03
CA GLU A 270 24.13 19.25 24.43
C GLU A 270 24.63 17.83 24.74
N ARG A 271 23.94 16.80 24.25
CA ARG A 271 24.35 15.40 24.43
C ARG A 271 25.66 15.06 23.72
N THR A 272 25.88 15.65 22.55
CA THR A 272 27.12 15.46 21.77
C THR A 272 28.29 16.28 22.31
N LYS A 273 28.06 17.42 22.98
CA LYS A 273 29.13 18.11 23.72
C LYS A 273 29.73 17.28 24.87
N GLY A 274 28.98 16.29 25.39
CA GLY A 274 29.50 15.30 26.35
C GLY A 274 30.29 14.15 25.74
N ALA A 275 30.26 13.97 24.41
CA ALA A 275 30.93 12.91 23.67
C ALA A 275 31.75 13.51 22.51
N SER A 276 33.06 13.68 22.73
CA SER A 276 34.06 14.30 21.82
C SER A 276 33.66 14.46 20.34
N VAL A 277 33.61 15.72 19.91
CA VAL A 277 32.84 16.27 18.77
C VAL A 277 33.39 16.03 17.35
N SER A 278 34.57 15.44 17.15
CA SER A 278 35.25 15.63 15.86
C SER A 278 34.77 14.79 14.65
N ARG A 279 33.91 13.78 14.82
CA ARG A 279 33.59 12.85 13.71
C ARG A 279 32.24 13.05 13.02
N CYS A 280 31.20 13.41 13.77
CA CYS A 280 29.83 13.52 13.22
C CYS A 280 29.59 14.79 12.38
N LEU A 281 30.29 15.89 12.70
CA LEU A 281 30.14 17.16 11.99
C LEU A 281 30.86 17.15 10.62
N GLU A 282 31.98 16.44 10.48
CA GLU A 282 32.70 16.33 9.20
C GLU A 282 31.95 15.44 8.19
N GLU A 283 31.31 14.36 8.65
CA GLU A 283 30.54 13.46 7.80
C GLU A 283 29.23 14.10 7.28
N GLY A 284 28.55 14.91 8.11
CA GLY A 284 27.33 15.62 7.69
C GLY A 284 27.58 16.71 6.63
N VAL A 285 28.71 17.42 6.71
CA VAL A 285 29.11 18.45 5.73
C VAL A 285 29.59 17.82 4.42
N GLN A 286 30.24 16.65 4.46
CA GLN A 286 30.69 15.96 3.24
C GLN A 286 29.54 15.40 2.38
N VAL A 287 28.40 15.02 2.97
CA VAL A 287 27.25 14.50 2.21
C VAL A 287 26.59 15.61 1.37
N GLN A 288 26.54 16.86 1.88
CA GLN A 288 26.06 18.01 1.09
C GLN A 288 27.01 18.39 -0.06
N GLY A 289 28.32 18.12 0.09
CA GLY A 289 29.33 18.42 -0.95
C GLY A 289 29.33 17.48 -2.17
N ARG A 290 28.67 16.31 -2.10
CA ARG A 290 28.66 15.32 -3.21
C ARG A 290 27.41 15.35 -4.10
N SER A 291 26.39 16.15 -3.76
CA SER A 291 25.14 16.20 -4.53
C SER A 291 25.13 17.22 -5.70
N GLN A 292 26.25 17.88 -6.00
CA GLN A 292 26.37 18.85 -7.10
C GLN A 292 27.47 18.51 -8.11
N VAL A 293 27.59 17.27 -8.59
CA VAL A 293 28.38 17.00 -9.81
C VAL A 293 27.77 15.84 -10.59
N LEU A 294 26.57 16.02 -11.17
CA LEU A 294 26.12 15.28 -12.36
C LEU A 294 25.12 16.14 -13.16
N SER A 295 25.59 17.27 -13.68
CA SER A 295 24.92 17.97 -14.78
C SER A 295 26.00 18.42 -15.78
N GLY A 296 26.33 17.54 -16.72
CA GLY A 296 27.07 17.86 -17.93
C GLY A 296 26.13 17.79 -19.14
N PRO A 297 26.23 18.72 -20.11
CA PRO A 297 25.17 19.02 -21.07
C PRO A 297 25.12 18.03 -22.25
N CYS A 298 23.91 17.69 -22.68
CA CYS A 298 23.63 17.04 -23.97
C CYS A 298 23.31 18.10 -25.03
N ASP A 299 24.18 18.20 -26.05
CA ASP A 299 23.99 18.65 -27.45
C ASP A 299 25.35 19.20 -27.95
N GLN A 300 25.89 18.98 -29.15
CA GLN A 300 25.34 18.57 -30.45
C GLN A 300 26.51 18.17 -31.40
N THR A 301 26.25 17.20 -32.29
CA THR A 301 26.68 17.08 -33.72
C THR A 301 28.15 16.98 -34.19
N VAL A 302 28.40 15.84 -34.90
CA VAL A 302 28.82 15.70 -36.33
C VAL A 302 30.31 15.47 -36.72
N GLN A 303 30.47 14.51 -37.66
CA GLN A 303 31.60 14.13 -38.56
C GLN A 303 32.78 13.37 -37.92
N GLY A 304 33.30 12.25 -38.45
CA GLY A 304 33.11 11.50 -39.69
C GLY A 304 34.37 10.64 -39.97
N ARG A 305 34.25 9.62 -40.85
CA ARG A 305 35.28 8.68 -41.38
C ARG A 305 35.58 7.47 -40.46
N GLY A 306 35.64 6.21 -40.92
CA GLY A 306 35.49 5.61 -42.23
C GLY A 306 36.04 4.17 -42.19
N SER A 307 35.29 3.23 -42.78
CA SER A 307 35.75 2.10 -43.61
C SER A 307 36.44 0.84 -43.01
N PHE A 308 35.79 -0.30 -43.31
CA PHE A 308 36.33 -1.48 -44.02
C PHE A 308 36.85 -2.72 -43.24
N VAL A 309 36.11 -3.84 -43.42
CA VAL A 309 36.53 -5.18 -43.94
C VAL A 309 36.15 -6.40 -43.08
N GLN A 310 35.35 -7.26 -43.72
CA GLN A 310 35.07 -8.66 -43.40
C GLN A 310 36.33 -9.53 -43.47
N ALA A 311 36.54 -10.40 -42.48
CA ALA A 311 37.47 -11.51 -42.60
C ALA A 311 36.69 -12.84 -42.70
N VAL A 312 36.76 -13.41 -43.90
CA VAL A 312 36.42 -14.79 -44.25
C VAL A 312 37.56 -15.70 -43.77
N GLY A 313 37.24 -16.80 -43.10
CA GLY A 313 38.17 -17.90 -42.83
C GLY A 313 37.57 -19.23 -43.24
N ARG A 314 38.04 -19.79 -44.36
CA ARG A 314 37.71 -21.13 -44.88
C ARG A 314 38.73 -22.17 -44.40
N GLY A 315 38.24 -23.41 -44.25
CA GLY A 315 38.98 -24.65 -44.50
C GLY A 315 38.98 -25.62 -43.32
N GLN A 316 38.71 -26.92 -43.44
CA GLN A 316 38.39 -27.80 -44.58
C GLN A 316 37.87 -29.16 -44.00
N PRO A 317 37.41 -30.13 -44.83
CA PRO A 317 36.50 -31.22 -44.49
C PRO A 317 37.16 -32.61 -44.37
N LEU A 318 36.40 -33.63 -43.91
CA LEU A 318 36.53 -35.10 -44.16
C LEU A 318 35.22 -35.75 -43.63
N SER A 319 34.22 -36.12 -44.46
CA SER A 319 33.99 -37.36 -45.24
C SER A 319 33.35 -38.55 -44.48
N SER A 320 32.16 -38.97 -44.97
CA SER A 320 31.53 -40.32 -44.98
C SER A 320 31.35 -41.08 -43.66
N GLY A 321 30.24 -41.75 -43.34
CA GLY A 321 29.09 -42.21 -44.13
C GLY A 321 28.70 -43.61 -43.63
N GLN A 322 27.48 -43.75 -43.09
CA GLN A 322 26.52 -44.87 -43.19
C GLN A 322 25.35 -44.59 -42.26
#